data_AF-A0A194RLB8-F1
#
_entry.id   AF-A0A194RLB8-F1
#
_cell.length_a   1.000
_cell.length_b   1.000
_cell.length_c   1.000
_cell.angle_alpha   90.00
_cell.angle_beta   90.00
_cell.angle_gamma   90.00
#
_symmetry.space_group_name_H-M   'P 1'
#
loop_
_entity.id
_entity.type
_entity.pdbx_description
1 polymer ?
#
loop_
_entity_poly.entity_id
_entity_poly.type
_entity_poly.pdbx_seq_one_letter_code
_entity_poly.pdbx_strand_id
1 'polypeptide(L)'
;MVEIRPCKKLPCKLKKGTEQFITIEFTPDTDFHDIKNKVSANVFGVNVPFIGVDGNSICSKVFTESDEKAECPLKAGTKYLYKDSFPILSFYPTIAVQVRWALQSSEKEFICFEVPAKIIQ
;
A
#
# COMPACT_ATOMS: atom_id res chain seq x y z
N MET A 1 -3.02 6.37 10.01
CA MET A 1 -3.90 6.97 8.97
C MET A 1 -3.60 6.33 7.63
N VAL A 2 -4.57 6.19 6.72
CA VAL A 2 -4.36 5.73 5.34
C VAL A 2 -4.98 6.73 4.37
N GLU A 3 -4.23 7.14 3.35
CA GLU A 3 -4.70 8.02 2.28
C GLU A 3 -4.33 7.42 0.92
N ILE A 4 -5.28 7.44 -0.03
CA ILE A 4 -5.04 7.06 -1.42
C ILE A 4 -5.46 8.23 -2.31
N ARG A 5 -4.54 8.76 -3.11
CA ARG A 5 -4.81 9.89 -4.02
C ARG A 5 -4.81 9.45 -5.48
N PRO A 6 -5.72 10.00 -6.31
CA PRO A 6 -6.70 11.06 -6.02
C PRO A 6 -8.09 10.54 -5.56
N CYS A 7 -8.15 9.42 -4.83
CA CYS A 7 -9.41 8.82 -4.40
C CYS A 7 -10.12 9.69 -3.33
N LYS A 8 -11.17 10.43 -3.75
CA LYS A 8 -11.97 11.28 -2.85
C LYS A 8 -13.17 10.57 -2.21
N LYS A 9 -13.60 9.45 -2.79
CA LYS A 9 -14.74 8.64 -2.32
C LYS A 9 -14.59 7.18 -2.73
N LEU A 10 -15.16 6.30 -1.92
CA LEU A 10 -15.26 4.87 -2.24
C LEU A 10 -16.46 4.60 -3.16
N PRO A 11 -16.37 3.59 -4.06
CA PRO A 11 -15.15 2.86 -4.41
C PRO A 11 -14.15 3.74 -5.16
N CYS A 12 -12.86 3.54 -4.91
CA CYS A 12 -11.80 4.30 -5.58
C CYS A 12 -11.81 4.01 -7.09
N LYS A 13 -11.92 5.06 -7.90
CA LYS A 13 -11.86 4.95 -9.36
C LYS A 13 -10.40 4.92 -9.81
N LEU A 14 -9.91 3.75 -10.16
CA LEU A 14 -8.53 3.51 -10.58
C LEU A 14 -8.47 3.56 -12.10
N LYS A 15 -7.99 4.67 -12.67
CA LYS A 15 -7.92 4.85 -14.12
C LYS A 15 -6.71 4.11 -14.69
N LYS A 16 -6.91 3.32 -15.74
CA LYS A 16 -5.84 2.63 -16.46
C LYS A 16 -4.81 3.62 -17.03
N GLY A 17 -3.55 3.19 -17.05
CA GLY A 17 -2.42 4.00 -17.52
C GLY A 17 -2.11 5.21 -16.64
N THR A 18 -2.59 5.22 -15.38
CA THR A 18 -2.31 6.32 -14.44
C THR A 18 -1.57 5.84 -13.20
N GLU A 19 -0.88 6.78 -12.57
CA GLU A 19 -0.20 6.58 -11.29
C GLU A 19 -1.15 6.97 -10.15
N GLN A 20 -1.20 6.13 -9.11
CA GLN A 20 -1.89 6.43 -7.87
C GLN A 20 -0.85 6.60 -6.76
N PHE A 21 -1.24 7.27 -5.67
CA PHE A 21 -0.35 7.51 -4.55
C PHE A 21 -0.98 7.01 -3.26
N ILE A 22 -0.18 6.40 -2.40
CA ILE A 22 -0.58 5.94 -1.08
C ILE A 22 0.29 6.59 0.00
N THR A 23 -0.34 6.98 1.10
CA THR A 23 0.32 7.36 2.35
C THR A 23 -0.24 6.52 3.47
N ILE A 24 0.63 5.84 4.23
CA ILE A 24 0.26 5.11 5.45
C ILE A 24 1.07 5.68 6.61
N GLU A 25 0.37 6.19 7.62
CA GLU A 25 0.96 6.58 8.89
C GLU A 25 0.88 5.41 9.88
N PHE A 26 2.02 5.08 10.49
CA PHE A 26 2.15 3.97 11.43
C PHE A 26 3.21 4.21 12.51
N THR A 27 3.08 3.48 13.61
CA THR A 27 4.04 3.46 14.73
C THR A 27 4.38 1.99 15.02
N PRO A 28 5.62 1.53 14.78
CA PRO A 28 6.04 0.18 15.12
C PRO A 28 5.91 -0.09 16.63
N ASP A 29 5.46 -1.27 16.99
CA ASP A 29 5.46 -1.77 18.38
C ASP A 29 6.81 -2.39 18.77
N THR A 30 7.57 -2.79 17.76
CA THR A 30 8.88 -3.43 17.84
C THR A 30 9.81 -2.83 16.78
N ASP A 31 11.12 -3.10 16.87
CA ASP A 31 12.06 -2.67 15.84
C ASP A 31 11.85 -3.50 14.56
N PHE A 32 11.64 -2.84 13.42
CA PHE A 32 11.46 -3.50 12.12
C PHE A 32 12.70 -3.34 11.24
N HIS A 33 13.39 -4.44 10.96
CA HIS A 33 14.59 -4.47 10.11
C HIS A 33 14.29 -4.53 8.61
N ASP A 34 13.15 -5.08 8.24
CA ASP A 34 12.61 -5.04 6.88
C ASP A 34 11.09 -5.05 6.97
N ILE A 35 10.46 -4.34 6.04
CA ILE A 35 9.01 -4.27 5.93
C ILE A 35 8.66 -4.42 4.45
N LYS A 36 7.77 -5.36 4.15
CA LYS A 36 7.31 -5.62 2.79
C LYS A 36 5.82 -5.34 2.63
N ASN A 37 5.46 -4.88 1.45
CA ASN A 37 4.08 -4.87 1.01
C ASN A 37 3.55 -6.30 0.84
N LYS A 38 2.32 -6.53 1.28
CA LYS A 38 1.53 -7.72 0.96
C LYS A 38 0.17 -7.27 0.46
N VAL A 39 0.03 -7.21 -0.87
CA VAL A 39 -1.06 -6.52 -1.55
C VAL A 39 -1.71 -7.46 -2.55
N SER A 40 -3.02 -7.61 -2.44
CA SER A 40 -3.80 -8.44 -3.35
C SER A 40 -5.14 -7.79 -3.68
N ALA A 41 -5.71 -8.15 -4.83
CA ALA A 41 -7.06 -7.79 -5.20
C ALA A 41 -7.93 -9.04 -5.22
N ASN A 42 -9.08 -9.00 -4.55
CA ASN A 42 -10.12 -10.01 -4.72
C ASN A 42 -10.90 -9.70 -5.99
N VAL A 43 -10.82 -10.62 -6.96
CA VAL A 43 -11.51 -10.60 -8.24
C VAL A 43 -12.43 -11.81 -8.27
N PHE A 44 -13.73 -11.60 -8.07
CA PHE A 44 -14.74 -12.67 -8.07
C PHE A 44 -14.40 -13.85 -7.13
N GLY A 45 -13.89 -13.56 -5.92
CA GLY A 45 -13.52 -14.57 -4.93
C GLY A 45 -12.08 -15.08 -5.06
N VAL A 46 -11.35 -14.73 -6.12
CA VAL A 46 -9.94 -15.10 -6.31
C VAL A 46 -9.05 -13.95 -5.87
N ASN A 47 -8.13 -14.20 -4.95
CA ASN A 47 -7.11 -13.21 -4.55
C ASN A 47 -5.94 -13.26 -5.51
N VAL A 48 -5.70 -12.16 -6.22
CA VAL A 48 -4.59 -12.00 -7.17
C VAL A 48 -3.58 -11.00 -6.60
N PRO A 49 -2.28 -11.29 -6.58
CA PRO A 49 -1.27 -10.35 -6.07
C PRO A 49 -1.19 -9.10 -6.94
N PHE A 50 -0.93 -7.95 -6.32
CA PHE A 50 -0.76 -6.69 -7.04
C PHE A 50 0.62 -6.65 -7.72
N ILE A 51 0.63 -6.74 -9.05
CA ILE A 51 1.85 -6.82 -9.85
C ILE A 51 2.74 -5.59 -9.61
N GLY A 52 4.00 -5.83 -9.24
CA GLY A 52 5.00 -4.78 -9.04
C GLY A 52 4.85 -3.99 -7.73
N VAL A 53 3.93 -4.37 -6.85
CA VAL A 53 3.76 -3.77 -5.51
C VAL A 53 3.89 -4.83 -4.42
N ASP A 54 3.22 -5.97 -4.60
CA ASP A 54 3.27 -7.10 -3.67
C ASP A 54 4.71 -7.64 -3.52
N GLY A 55 5.12 -7.91 -2.28
CA GLY A 55 6.46 -8.41 -1.94
C GLY A 55 7.59 -7.37 -1.91
N ASN A 56 7.35 -6.14 -2.38
CA ASN A 56 8.38 -5.10 -2.38
C ASN A 56 8.67 -4.58 -0.97
N SER A 57 9.95 -4.36 -0.67
CA SER A 57 10.35 -3.65 0.56
C SER A 57 9.93 -2.19 0.49
N ILE A 58 9.42 -1.67 1.61
CA ILE A 58 9.04 -0.25 1.74
C ILE A 58 10.16 0.58 2.36
N CYS A 59 11.26 -0.02 2.85
CA CYS A 59 12.25 0.66 3.69
C CYS A 59 12.88 1.90 3.04
N SER A 60 12.98 1.97 1.71
CA SER A 60 13.47 3.15 0.97
C SER A 60 12.41 4.24 0.72
N LYS A 61 11.19 4.01 1.23
CA LYS A 61 9.97 4.81 1.00
C LYS A 61 9.31 5.24 2.31
N VAL A 62 10.07 5.23 3.40
CA VAL A 62 9.61 5.63 4.73
C VAL A 62 10.17 7.02 5.06
N PHE A 63 9.35 7.81 5.75
CA PHE A 63 9.65 9.18 6.13
C PHE A 63 9.28 9.40 7.60
N THR A 64 9.94 10.35 8.26
CA THR A 64 9.59 10.84 9.60
C THR A 64 8.37 11.78 9.53
N GLU A 65 7.82 12.18 10.68
CA GLU A 65 6.75 13.20 10.73
C GLU A 65 7.20 14.56 10.16
N SER A 66 8.51 14.84 10.20
CA SER A 66 9.12 16.04 9.61
C SER A 66 9.41 15.91 8.10
N ASP A 67 8.92 14.84 7.46
CA ASP A 67 9.12 14.51 6.04
C ASP A 67 10.58 14.24 5.62
N GLU A 68 11.42 13.84 6.57
CA GLU A 68 12.79 13.39 6.30
C GLU A 68 12.78 11.89 5.96
N LYS A 69 13.61 11.45 5.01
CA LYS A 69 13.73 10.02 4.70
C LYS A 69 14.23 9.25 5.91
N ALA A 70 13.55 8.15 6.22
CA ALA A 70 13.96 7.16 7.20
C ALA A 70 14.20 5.83 6.49
N GLU A 71 15.18 5.08 6.94
CA GLU A 71 15.50 3.75 6.44
C GLU A 71 15.39 2.73 7.57
N CYS A 72 15.17 1.46 7.20
CA CYS A 72 15.20 0.39 8.17
C CYS A 72 16.62 0.23 8.75
N PRO A 73 16.77 -0.12 10.05
CA PRO A 73 15.71 -0.51 10.96
C PRO A 73 14.87 0.66 11.50
N LEU A 74 13.55 0.51 11.45
CA LEU A 74 12.61 1.45 12.07
C LEU A 74 12.46 1.14 13.56
N LYS A 75 12.39 2.18 14.39
CA LYS A 75 12.37 2.04 15.85
C LYS A 75 10.95 1.92 16.42
N ALA A 76 10.81 1.05 17.40
CA ALA A 76 9.59 0.95 18.20
C ALA A 76 9.18 2.31 18.79
N GLY A 77 7.88 2.59 18.82
CA GLY A 77 7.31 3.82 19.38
C GLY A 77 7.54 5.09 18.56
N THR A 78 8.31 5.03 17.46
CA THR A 78 8.52 6.18 16.58
C THR A 78 7.47 6.21 15.49
N LYS A 79 6.86 7.38 15.23
CA LYS A 79 5.88 7.51 14.16
C LYS A 79 6.56 7.74 12.81
N TYR A 80 6.11 7.00 11.81
CA TYR A 80 6.60 7.06 10.44
C TYR A 80 5.46 7.19 9.43
N LEU A 81 5.82 7.68 8.24
CA LEU A 81 4.97 7.77 7.06
C LEU A 81 5.57 6.91 5.96
N TYR A 82 4.87 5.86 5.53
CA TYR A 82 5.15 5.18 4.27
C TYR A 82 4.46 5.94 3.13
N LYS A 83 5.21 6.36 2.12
CA LYS A 83 4.69 7.07 0.94
C LYS A 83 5.15 6.37 -0.32
N ASP A 84 4.21 6.02 -1.19
CA ASP A 84 4.55 5.35 -2.44
C ASP A 84 3.63 5.77 -3.58
N SER A 85 4.08 5.52 -4.80
CA SER A 85 3.26 5.54 -5.99
C SER A 85 3.13 4.14 -6.57
N PHE A 86 2.00 3.84 -7.18
CA PHE A 86 1.78 2.57 -7.87
C PHE A 86 1.01 2.77 -9.18
N PRO A 87 1.40 2.05 -10.25
CA PRO A 87 0.75 2.16 -11.54
C PRO A 87 -0.52 1.31 -11.62
N ILE A 88 -1.53 1.82 -12.31
CA ILE A 88 -2.69 1.05 -12.78
C ILE A 88 -2.43 0.66 -14.23
N LEU A 89 -2.01 -0.58 -14.44
CA LEU A 89 -1.54 -1.04 -15.75
C LEU A 89 -2.67 -1.07 -16.78
N SER A 90 -2.37 -0.67 -18.01
CA SER A 90 -3.37 -0.54 -19.09
C SER A 90 -4.05 -1.87 -19.47
N PHE A 91 -3.39 -3.01 -19.22
CA PHE A 91 -3.95 -4.33 -19.50
C PHE A 91 -4.91 -4.83 -18.41
N TYR A 92 -5.03 -4.12 -17.28
CA TYR A 92 -5.97 -4.52 -16.23
C TYR A 92 -7.41 -4.50 -16.75
N PRO A 93 -8.24 -5.50 -16.39
CA PRO A 93 -9.64 -5.53 -16.81
C PRO A 93 -10.44 -4.39 -16.15
N THR A 94 -11.49 -3.92 -16.82
CA THR A 94 -12.41 -2.91 -16.26
C THR A 94 -13.42 -3.60 -15.36
N ILE A 95 -13.13 -3.68 -14.06
CA ILE A 95 -13.91 -4.43 -13.08
C ILE A 95 -13.94 -3.74 -11.71
N ALA A 96 -14.90 -4.12 -10.87
CA ALA A 96 -14.86 -3.83 -9.44
C ALA A 96 -14.00 -4.87 -8.73
N VAL A 97 -13.19 -4.43 -7.78
CA VAL A 97 -12.27 -5.27 -7.01
C VAL A 97 -12.25 -4.82 -5.55
N GLN A 98 -11.94 -5.74 -4.64
CA GLN A 98 -11.62 -5.40 -3.26
C GLN A 98 -10.10 -5.51 -3.09
N VAL A 99 -9.41 -4.39 -2.89
CA VAL A 99 -7.95 -4.38 -2.70
C VAL A 99 -7.66 -4.57 -1.22
N ARG A 100 -6.91 -5.61 -0.87
CA ARG A 100 -6.34 -5.81 0.46
C ARG A 100 -4.89 -5.36 0.46
N TRP A 101 -4.55 -4.40 1.31
CA TRP A 101 -3.18 -3.92 1.48
C TRP A 101 -2.72 -4.21 2.91
N ALA A 102 -1.59 -4.88 3.03
CA ALA A 102 -0.94 -5.12 4.31
C ALA A 102 0.55 -4.75 4.24
N LEU A 103 1.11 -4.36 5.39
CA LEU A 103 2.54 -4.27 5.63
C LEU A 103 2.94 -5.42 6.54
N GLN A 104 3.98 -6.17 6.15
CA GLN A 104 4.48 -7.29 6.93
C GLN A 104 5.95 -7.13 7.29
N SER A 105 6.31 -7.57 8.49
CA SER A 105 7.70 -7.78 8.93
C SER A 105 7.82 -9.20 9.47
N SER A 106 8.86 -9.93 9.06
CA SER A 106 9.08 -11.34 9.45
C SER A 106 7.82 -12.23 9.32
N GLU A 107 7.13 -12.14 8.18
CA GLU A 107 5.87 -12.86 7.87
C GLU A 107 4.66 -12.51 8.75
N LYS A 108 4.79 -11.54 9.66
CA LYS A 108 3.69 -11.02 10.47
C LYS A 108 3.18 -9.71 9.89
N GLU A 109 1.90 -9.67 9.57
CA GLU A 109 1.21 -8.45 9.17
C GLU A 109 0.93 -7.60 10.42
N PHE A 110 1.32 -6.33 10.39
CA PHE A 110 1.08 -5.39 11.50
C PHE A 110 0.15 -4.23 11.08
N ILE A 111 0.01 -4.01 9.77
CA ILE A 111 -1.03 -3.16 9.18
C ILE A 111 -1.75 -3.97 8.13
N CYS A 112 -3.08 -3.93 8.14
CA CYS A 112 -3.92 -4.54 7.13
C CYS A 112 -5.22 -3.74 7.00
N PHE A 113 -5.59 -3.37 5.77
CA PHE A 113 -6.87 -2.75 5.47
C PHE A 113 -7.35 -3.17 4.08
N GLU A 114 -8.64 -2.94 3.83
CA GLU A 114 -9.24 -3.21 2.53
C GLU A 114 -9.87 -1.94 1.93
N VAL A 115 -9.80 -1.84 0.61
CA VAL A 115 -10.29 -0.70 -0.17
C VAL A 115 -11.15 -1.21 -1.32
N PRO A 116 -12.45 -0.89 -1.34
CA PRO A 116 -13.27 -1.15 -2.51
C PRO A 116 -12.81 -0.21 -3.64
N ALA A 117 -12.51 -0.79 -4.80
CA ALA A 117 -12.01 -0.07 -5.96
C ALA A 117 -12.74 -0.51 -7.24
N LYS A 118 -12.71 0.37 -8.24
CA LYS A 118 -13.20 0.09 -9.59
C LYS A 118 -12.16 0.52 -10.59
N ILE A 119 -11.63 -0.44 -11.33
CA ILE A 119 -10.71 -0.20 -12.43
C ILE A 119 -11.55 0.32 -13.60
N ILE A 120 -11.19 1.49 -14.13
CA ILE A 120 -11.88 2.18 -15.21
C ILE A 120 -10.91 2.52 -16.34
N GLN A 121 -11.46 2.83 -17.51
CA GLN A 121 -10.70 3.29 -18.67
C GLN A 121 -10.10 4.70 -18.45
#